data_AF-A0A671VPR1-F1
#
_entry.id   AF-A0A671VPR1-F1
#
_cell.length_a   1.000
_cell.length_b   1.000
_cell.length_c   1.000
_cell.angle_alpha   90.00
_cell.angle_beta   90.00
_cell.angle_gamma   90.00
#
_symmetry.space_group_name_H-M   'P 1'
#
loop_
_entity.id
_entity.type
_entity.pdbx_description
1 polymer ?
#
loop_
_entity_poly.entity_id
_entity_poly.type
_entity_poly.pdbx_seq_one_letter_code
_entity_poly.pdbx_strand_id
1 'polypeptide(L)'
;SHRNGPSHRAGDAAASSGDWHPATAKWYDRRDSVFIEFYVADSKDVKVTFDKAKFGFSCLGGTDSVKHENEIDLFEAVDENECKHKRTDRSVLCYLRKAQPGKAWPRLTKEKAKLSWLSVDFNNWKDWEDDSEEEMGNFDQLSDMMNNIGGDEDLPDLDGADDDDSADSDDEKMPDLE
;
A
#
# COMPACT_ATOMS: atom_id res chain seq x y z
N SER A 1 58.32 -11.26 46.47
CA SER A 1 58.16 -10.23 45.42
C SER A 1 56.92 -10.56 44.62
N HIS A 2 55.80 -9.92 44.97
CA HIS A 2 54.53 -10.05 44.26
C HIS A 2 54.46 -9.01 43.13
N ARG A 3 54.07 -9.44 41.92
CA ARG A 3 53.35 -8.63 40.91
C ARG A 3 52.99 -9.51 39.71
N ASN A 4 51.75 -10.01 39.67
CA ASN A 4 51.07 -10.40 38.43
C ASN A 4 50.22 -9.22 37.97
N GLY A 5 50.31 -8.88 36.69
CA GLY A 5 49.65 -7.74 36.04
C GLY A 5 48.12 -7.91 35.89
N PRO A 6 47.42 -6.85 35.47
CA PRO A 6 45.97 -6.77 35.55
C PRO A 6 45.29 -7.60 34.46
N SER A 7 44.34 -8.42 34.91
CA SER A 7 43.26 -8.98 34.10
C SER A 7 42.36 -7.86 33.61
N HIS A 8 42.32 -7.62 32.31
CA HIS A 8 41.25 -6.84 31.68
C HIS A 8 40.25 -7.79 31.04
N ARG A 9 39.04 -7.73 31.60
CA ARG A 9 37.83 -8.44 31.24
C ARG A 9 37.62 -8.50 29.73
N ALA A 10 37.45 -9.72 29.21
CA ALA A 10 36.60 -9.94 28.06
C ALA A 10 35.21 -9.40 28.44
N GLY A 11 34.76 -8.37 27.73
CA GLY A 11 33.34 -8.04 27.70
C GLY A 11 32.67 -9.13 26.89
N ASP A 12 32.04 -10.08 27.56
CA ASP A 12 31.03 -10.93 26.94
C ASP A 12 29.86 -10.02 26.53
N ALA A 13 29.94 -9.51 25.29
CA ALA A 13 28.73 -9.12 24.59
C ALA A 13 27.98 -10.43 24.33
N ALA A 14 27.07 -10.76 25.25
CA ALA A 14 26.08 -11.79 25.02
C ALA A 14 25.33 -11.40 23.75
N ALA A 15 25.72 -11.98 22.61
CA ALA A 15 24.88 -12.02 21.44
C ALA A 15 23.59 -12.68 21.92
N SER A 16 22.53 -11.89 22.06
CA SER A 16 21.20 -12.45 22.27
C SER A 16 21.01 -13.49 21.19
N SER A 17 20.60 -14.70 21.59
CA SER A 17 20.09 -15.70 20.67
C SER A 17 18.82 -15.09 20.05
N GLY A 18 19.03 -14.27 19.02
CA GLY A 18 17.99 -13.45 18.41
C GLY A 18 17.15 -14.35 17.54
N ASP A 19 16.12 -14.91 18.16
CA ASP A 19 15.06 -15.63 17.48
C ASP A 19 14.39 -14.70 16.46
N TRP A 20 13.97 -15.26 15.33
CA TRP A 20 13.26 -14.53 14.30
C TRP A 20 11.79 -14.40 14.70
N HIS A 21 11.18 -13.25 14.41
CA HIS A 21 9.79 -12.97 14.72
C HIS A 21 9.04 -12.51 13.46
N PRO A 22 7.78 -12.92 13.24
CA PRO A 22 7.03 -12.39 12.12
C PRO A 22 6.76 -10.89 12.31
N ALA A 23 6.96 -10.10 11.25
CA ALA A 23 6.46 -8.74 11.20
C ALA A 23 4.95 -8.76 10.93
N THR A 24 4.22 -7.86 11.61
CA THR A 24 2.80 -7.62 11.31
C THR A 24 2.68 -7.03 9.92
N ALA A 25 1.75 -7.56 9.14
CA ALA A 25 1.52 -7.14 7.77
C ALA A 25 0.03 -6.97 7.45
N LYS A 26 -0.23 -6.05 6.53
CA LYS A 26 -1.53 -5.92 5.88
C LYS A 26 -1.41 -6.11 4.38
N TRP A 27 -2.45 -6.62 3.75
CA TRP A 27 -2.47 -6.82 2.31
C TRP A 27 -3.80 -6.46 1.68
N TYR A 28 -3.77 -6.13 0.40
CA TYR A 28 -4.94 -5.92 -0.44
C TYR A 28 -4.58 -6.21 -1.89
N ASP A 29 -5.57 -6.39 -2.75
CA ASP A 29 -5.34 -6.55 -4.18
C ASP A 29 -6.04 -5.48 -5.03
N ARG A 30 -5.65 -5.50 -6.30
CA ARG A 30 -6.19 -4.73 -7.43
C ARG A 30 -6.29 -5.68 -8.61
N ARG A 31 -6.88 -5.19 -9.70
CA ARG A 31 -7.01 -5.92 -10.98
C ARG A 31 -5.72 -6.65 -11.37
N ASP A 32 -4.60 -5.95 -11.30
CA ASP A 32 -3.33 -6.41 -11.85
C ASP A 32 -2.26 -6.79 -10.82
N SER A 33 -2.50 -6.47 -9.54
CA SER A 33 -1.44 -6.52 -8.54
C SER A 33 -1.96 -6.82 -7.14
N VAL A 34 -1.05 -7.30 -6.30
CA VAL A 34 -1.26 -7.50 -4.88
C VAL A 34 -0.25 -6.66 -4.11
N PHE A 35 -0.67 -6.09 -3.00
CA PHE A 35 0.17 -5.27 -2.14
C PHE A 35 0.27 -5.90 -0.76
N ILE A 36 1.48 -5.92 -0.19
CA ILE A 36 1.73 -6.39 1.17
C ILE A 36 2.59 -5.33 1.88
N GLU A 37 2.10 -4.76 2.96
CA GLU A 37 2.83 -3.78 3.76
C GLU A 37 3.26 -4.39 5.09
N PHE A 38 4.57 -4.46 5.33
CA PHE A 38 5.17 -4.88 6.60
C PHE A 38 5.44 -3.68 7.49
N TYR A 39 4.86 -3.66 8.69
CA TYR A 39 4.98 -2.55 9.64
C TYR A 39 6.20 -2.72 10.54
N VAL A 40 7.38 -2.45 9.98
CA VAL A 40 8.65 -2.44 10.72
C VAL A 40 9.25 -1.04 10.65
N ALA A 41 9.17 -0.30 11.76
CA ALA A 41 9.78 1.01 11.90
C ALA A 41 11.30 0.92 11.93
N ASP A 42 11.97 1.93 11.35
CA ASP A 42 13.41 2.04 11.25
C ASP A 42 14.10 0.78 10.69
N SER A 43 13.42 0.11 9.75
CA SER A 43 13.88 -1.15 9.17
C SER A 43 15.26 -1.02 8.49
N LYS A 44 16.14 -1.99 8.71
CA LYS A 44 17.47 -2.11 8.11
C LYS A 44 17.64 -3.51 7.50
N ASP A 45 18.62 -3.65 6.61
CA ASP A 45 18.93 -4.92 5.95
C ASP A 45 17.70 -5.62 5.34
N VAL A 46 16.81 -4.81 4.73
CA VAL A 46 15.58 -5.31 4.10
C VAL A 46 15.94 -6.21 2.94
N LYS A 47 15.43 -7.45 3.00
CA LYS A 47 15.52 -8.45 1.95
C LYS A 47 14.12 -8.90 1.59
N VAL A 48 13.83 -8.85 0.30
CA VAL A 48 12.56 -9.32 -0.26
C VAL A 48 12.87 -10.28 -1.39
N THR A 49 12.30 -11.48 -1.31
CA THR A 49 12.42 -12.50 -2.34
C THR A 49 11.06 -12.71 -2.98
N PHE A 50 11.03 -12.54 -4.30
CA PHE A 50 9.87 -12.86 -5.13
C PHE A 50 10.19 -14.14 -5.89
N ASP A 51 9.36 -15.14 -5.72
CA ASP A 51 9.33 -16.37 -6.52
C ASP A 51 7.90 -16.51 -7.07
N LYS A 52 7.72 -17.24 -8.17
CA LYS A 52 6.46 -17.40 -8.89
C LYS A 52 5.30 -17.72 -7.97
N ALA A 53 5.50 -18.56 -6.95
CA ALA A 53 4.45 -18.98 -6.03
C ALA A 53 4.81 -18.77 -4.54
N LYS A 54 5.94 -18.14 -4.24
CA LYS A 54 6.41 -17.91 -2.87
C LYS A 54 6.90 -16.48 -2.70
N PHE A 55 6.63 -15.91 -1.53
CA PHE A 55 7.10 -14.59 -1.14
C PHE A 55 7.86 -14.70 0.20
N GLY A 56 9.00 -14.03 0.29
CA GLY A 56 9.81 -13.95 1.49
C GLY A 56 10.17 -12.51 1.83
N PHE A 57 10.08 -12.16 3.12
CA PHE A 57 10.49 -10.87 3.66
C PHE A 57 11.35 -11.08 4.90
N SER A 58 12.48 -10.39 5.01
CA SER A 58 13.23 -10.28 6.25
C SER A 58 13.91 -8.92 6.42
N CYS A 59 14.09 -8.49 7.67
CA CYS A 59 14.81 -7.26 8.00
C CYS A 59 15.22 -7.24 9.49
N LEU A 60 15.95 -6.18 9.88
CA LEU A 60 16.18 -5.79 11.26
C LEU A 60 15.31 -4.57 11.60
N GLY A 61 14.61 -4.57 12.73
CA GLY A 61 13.75 -3.49 13.18
C GLY A 61 14.29 -2.72 14.39
N GLY A 62 14.06 -1.41 14.42
CA GLY A 62 14.35 -0.54 15.57
C GLY A 62 15.84 -0.41 15.95
N THR A 63 16.10 0.21 17.09
CA THR A 63 17.45 0.36 17.65
C THR A 63 18.03 -0.96 18.14
N ASP A 64 17.16 -1.87 18.60
CA ASP A 64 17.54 -3.14 19.20
C ASP A 64 17.83 -4.23 18.16
N SER A 65 17.70 -3.90 16.87
CA SER A 65 17.96 -4.80 15.73
C SER A 65 17.17 -6.11 15.83
N VAL A 66 15.89 -5.99 16.18
CA VAL A 66 14.97 -7.14 16.27
C VAL A 66 14.86 -7.79 14.89
N LYS A 67 15.04 -9.11 14.83
CA LYS A 67 15.04 -9.84 13.56
C LYS A 67 13.61 -10.18 13.15
N HIS A 68 13.21 -9.75 11.96
CA HIS A 68 11.91 -10.06 11.39
C HIS A 68 12.02 -10.97 10.17
N GLU A 69 11.16 -11.99 10.11
CA GLU A 69 11.05 -12.88 8.96
C GLU A 69 9.60 -13.34 8.74
N ASN A 70 9.18 -13.31 7.47
CA ASN A 70 7.86 -13.75 7.04
C ASN A 70 8.01 -14.52 5.72
N GLU A 71 7.37 -15.68 5.63
CA GLU A 71 7.25 -16.45 4.40
C GLU A 71 5.78 -16.75 4.09
N ILE A 72 5.43 -16.72 2.80
CA ILE A 72 4.08 -17.00 2.31
C ILE A 72 4.17 -17.83 1.03
N ASP A 73 3.45 -18.95 0.99
CA ASP A 73 3.06 -19.57 -0.28
C ASP A 73 1.85 -18.81 -0.82
N LEU A 74 1.99 -18.21 -2.00
CA LEU A 74 1.00 -17.32 -2.60
C LEU A 74 -0.22 -18.07 -3.14
N PHE A 75 -1.39 -17.42 -3.10
CA PHE A 75 -2.64 -17.98 -3.62
C PHE A 75 -2.55 -18.38 -5.10
N GLU A 76 -1.96 -17.51 -5.91
CA GLU A 76 -1.74 -17.71 -7.34
C GLU A 76 -0.35 -17.17 -7.73
N ALA A 77 0.05 -17.46 -8.97
CA ALA A 77 1.37 -17.07 -9.44
C ALA A 77 1.52 -15.56 -9.65
N VAL A 78 2.74 -15.07 -9.48
CA VAL A 78 3.17 -13.68 -9.76
C VAL A 78 4.24 -13.65 -10.85
N ASP A 79 4.42 -12.49 -11.48
CA ASP A 79 5.60 -12.21 -12.31
C ASP A 79 6.70 -11.62 -11.43
N GLU A 80 7.70 -12.44 -11.09
CA GLU A 80 8.82 -12.10 -10.23
C GLU A 80 9.59 -10.86 -10.72
N ASN A 81 9.69 -10.66 -12.04
CA ASN A 81 10.50 -9.59 -12.63
C ASN A 81 9.81 -8.22 -12.52
N GLU A 82 8.49 -8.21 -12.39
CA GLU A 82 7.69 -7.00 -12.24
C GLU A 82 7.31 -6.73 -10.77
N CYS A 83 7.70 -7.62 -9.85
CA CYS A 83 7.57 -7.40 -8.42
C CYS A 83 8.62 -6.40 -7.92
N LYS A 84 8.25 -5.57 -6.93
CA LYS A 84 9.14 -4.56 -6.35
C LYS A 84 8.77 -4.26 -4.90
N HIS A 85 9.66 -3.61 -4.17
CA HIS A 85 9.35 -3.11 -2.84
C HIS A 85 9.84 -1.67 -2.65
N LYS A 86 9.20 -0.95 -1.72
CA LYS A 86 9.55 0.39 -1.30
C LYS A 86 9.62 0.43 0.23
N ARG A 87 10.80 0.73 0.76
CA ARG A 87 11.02 0.95 2.19
C ARG A 87 10.83 2.42 2.53
N THR A 88 10.14 2.67 3.64
CA THR A 88 10.06 3.97 4.32
C THR A 88 10.57 3.82 5.75
N ASP A 89 10.60 4.90 6.53
CA ASP A 89 10.97 4.82 7.94
C ASP A 89 9.92 4.09 8.79
N ARG A 90 8.69 3.92 8.29
CA ARG A 90 7.58 3.31 9.04
C ARG A 90 7.25 1.88 8.61
N SER A 91 7.51 1.54 7.35
CA SER A 91 7.05 0.28 6.76
C SER A 91 7.82 -0.08 5.50
N VAL A 92 7.64 -1.32 5.05
CA VAL A 92 8.09 -1.80 3.74
C VAL A 92 6.87 -2.25 2.95
N LEU A 93 6.55 -1.52 1.87
CA LEU A 93 5.47 -1.85 0.96
C LEU A 93 6.00 -2.72 -0.19
N CYS A 94 5.46 -3.90 -0.36
CA CYS A 94 5.75 -4.81 -1.46
C CYS A 94 4.61 -4.77 -2.49
N TYR A 95 4.99 -4.65 -3.76
CA TYR A 95 4.12 -4.73 -4.93
C TYR A 95 4.41 -6.05 -5.65
N LEU A 96 3.38 -6.87 -5.82
CA LEU A 96 3.44 -8.14 -6.52
C LEU A 96 2.60 -8.04 -7.79
N ARG A 97 3.21 -8.18 -8.97
CA ARG A 97 2.48 -8.26 -10.24
C ARG A 97 1.81 -9.63 -10.35
N LYS A 98 0.50 -9.68 -10.52
CA LYS A 98 -0.21 -10.96 -10.76
C LYS A 98 0.22 -11.52 -12.11
N ALA A 99 0.53 -12.82 -12.17
CA ALA A 99 0.79 -13.48 -13.45
C ALA A 99 -0.48 -13.61 -14.32
N GLN A 100 -1.66 -13.58 -13.68
CA GLN A 100 -2.96 -13.49 -14.33
C GLN A 100 -3.67 -12.20 -13.87
N PRO A 101 -3.56 -11.11 -14.65
CA PRO A 101 -4.32 -9.89 -14.43
C PRO A 101 -5.84 -10.15 -14.50
N GLY A 102 -6.62 -9.35 -13.78
CA GLY A 102 -8.09 -9.44 -13.75
C GLY A 102 -8.67 -10.53 -12.87
N LYS A 103 -7.85 -11.33 -12.18
CA LYS A 103 -8.31 -12.38 -11.26
C LYS A 103 -8.27 -11.92 -9.81
N ALA A 104 -9.40 -11.87 -9.09
CA ALA A 104 -9.36 -11.55 -7.67
C ALA A 104 -8.69 -12.63 -6.84
N TRP A 105 -8.01 -12.16 -5.80
CA TRP A 105 -7.41 -13.00 -4.79
C TRP A 105 -8.31 -12.98 -3.56
N PRO A 106 -9.11 -14.04 -3.30
CA PRO A 106 -9.94 -14.11 -2.09
C PRO A 106 -9.12 -14.26 -0.80
N ARG A 107 -7.82 -14.56 -0.95
CA ARG A 107 -6.82 -14.65 0.12
C ARG A 107 -5.43 -14.46 -0.48
N LEU A 108 -4.46 -14.06 0.34
CA LEU A 108 -3.06 -13.93 -0.09
C LEU A 108 -2.35 -15.30 -0.19
N THR A 109 -2.72 -16.24 0.68
CA THR A 109 -2.04 -17.51 0.88
C THR A 109 -2.66 -18.65 0.06
N LYS A 110 -1.85 -19.60 -0.39
CA LYS A 110 -2.31 -20.84 -1.02
C LYS A 110 -3.30 -21.59 -0.14
N GLU A 111 -2.87 -21.85 1.10
CA GLU A 111 -3.69 -22.52 2.11
C GLU A 111 -4.70 -21.56 2.76
N LYS A 112 -5.81 -22.11 3.25
CA LYS A 112 -6.84 -21.34 3.97
C LYS A 112 -6.48 -21.04 5.42
N ALA A 113 -5.38 -21.59 5.92
CA ALA A 113 -4.93 -21.39 7.30
C ALA A 113 -4.62 -19.90 7.54
N LYS A 114 -5.15 -19.35 8.64
CA LYS A 114 -4.94 -17.94 9.00
C LYS A 114 -3.56 -17.75 9.62
N LEU A 115 -2.76 -16.86 9.06
CA LEU A 115 -1.51 -16.39 9.65
C LEU A 115 -1.81 -15.32 10.70
N SER A 116 -1.32 -15.48 11.93
CA SER A 116 -1.63 -14.55 13.05
C SER A 116 -1.11 -13.13 12.82
N TRP A 117 -0.08 -12.98 11.99
CA TRP A 117 0.60 -11.72 11.69
C TRP A 117 0.07 -11.02 10.43
N LEU A 118 -0.82 -11.65 9.66
CA LEU A 118 -1.33 -11.12 8.39
C LEU A 118 -2.81 -10.77 8.50
N SER A 119 -3.19 -9.59 8.02
CA SER A 119 -4.58 -9.13 7.97
C SER A 119 -4.89 -8.36 6.68
N VAL A 120 -6.18 -8.17 6.36
CA VAL A 120 -6.60 -7.38 5.20
C VAL A 120 -6.44 -5.89 5.50
N ASP A 121 -5.96 -5.11 4.52
CA ASP A 121 -5.95 -3.66 4.58
C ASP A 121 -7.28 -3.07 4.13
N PHE A 122 -8.21 -2.89 5.08
CA PHE A 122 -9.52 -2.30 4.78
C PHE A 122 -9.47 -0.84 4.32
N ASN A 123 -8.38 -0.11 4.59
CA ASN A 123 -8.26 1.29 4.13
C ASN A 123 -8.00 1.36 2.62
N ASN A 124 -7.26 0.38 2.10
CA ASN A 124 -6.93 0.30 0.69
C ASN A 124 -7.78 -0.73 -0.06
N TRP A 125 -8.53 -1.59 0.59
CA TRP A 125 -9.36 -2.59 -0.08
C TRP A 125 -10.45 -1.92 -0.94
N LYS A 126 -10.70 -2.48 -2.12
CA LYS A 126 -11.72 -2.05 -3.07
C LYS A 126 -12.33 -3.28 -3.72
N ASP A 127 -13.62 -3.25 -3.98
CA ASP A 127 -14.31 -4.27 -4.79
C ASP A 127 -14.19 -3.92 -6.28
N TRP A 128 -13.02 -4.15 -6.83
CA TRP A 128 -12.68 -3.74 -8.20
C TRP A 128 -13.20 -4.70 -9.28
N GLU A 129 -13.80 -5.84 -8.90
CA GLU A 129 -14.38 -6.79 -9.88
C GLU A 129 -15.70 -6.28 -10.46
N ASP A 130 -16.44 -5.47 -9.70
CA ASP A 130 -17.74 -4.89 -10.10
C ASP A 130 -17.59 -3.47 -10.72
N ASP A 131 -16.40 -2.87 -10.60
CA ASP A 131 -16.05 -1.64 -11.32
C ASP A 131 -15.96 -1.98 -12.82
N SER A 132 -17.10 -1.83 -13.48
CA SER A 132 -17.30 -2.04 -14.91
C SER A 132 -16.29 -1.21 -15.71
N GLU A 133 -15.84 -1.72 -16.86
CA GLU A 133 -14.84 -1.08 -17.76
C GLU A 133 -15.27 0.29 -18.31
N GLU A 134 -16.45 0.78 -17.94
CA GLU A 134 -17.04 2.04 -18.38
C GLU A 134 -16.28 3.28 -17.87
N GLU A 135 -15.52 3.21 -16.77
CA GLU A 135 -14.76 4.37 -16.30
C GLU A 135 -13.53 4.68 -17.20
N MET A 136 -13.04 3.73 -18.00
CA MET A 136 -12.02 4.03 -19.03
C MET A 136 -12.61 4.65 -20.30
N GLY A 137 -13.92 4.53 -20.55
CA GLY A 137 -14.59 5.15 -21.71
C GLY A 137 -14.85 6.65 -21.54
N ASN A 138 -14.90 7.13 -20.29
CA ASN A 138 -15.23 8.52 -19.99
C ASN A 138 -14.10 9.51 -20.32
N PHE A 139 -12.84 9.07 -20.40
CA PHE A 139 -11.74 9.97 -20.79
C PHE A 139 -11.71 10.25 -22.30
N ASP A 140 -11.98 9.23 -23.12
CA ASP A 140 -12.05 9.37 -24.57
C ASP A 140 -13.28 10.18 -25.00
N GLN A 141 -14.45 9.95 -24.37
CA GLN A 141 -15.66 10.75 -24.62
C GLN A 141 -15.53 12.22 -24.19
N LEU A 142 -14.80 12.50 -23.11
CA LEU A 142 -14.51 13.88 -22.69
C LEU A 142 -13.55 14.58 -23.67
N SER A 143 -12.58 13.85 -24.23
CA SER A 143 -11.65 14.35 -25.23
C SER A 143 -12.33 14.68 -26.56
N ASP A 144 -13.23 13.80 -27.02
CA ASP A 144 -14.01 14.03 -28.24
C ASP A 144 -14.99 15.22 -28.10
N MET A 145 -15.55 15.43 -26.90
CA MET A 145 -16.43 16.57 -26.63
C MET A 145 -15.66 17.90 -26.58
N MET A 146 -14.42 17.92 -26.09
CA MET A 146 -13.56 19.12 -26.12
C MET A 146 -13.03 19.44 -27.53
N ASN A 147 -12.73 18.44 -28.34
CA ASN A 147 -12.24 18.65 -29.71
C ASN A 147 -13.33 19.20 -30.66
N ASN A 148 -14.61 19.00 -30.35
CA ASN A 148 -15.73 19.45 -31.17
C ASN A 148 -16.31 20.82 -30.76
N ILE A 149 -15.78 21.46 -29.72
CA ILE A 149 -16.18 22.79 -29.21
C ILE A 149 -15.26 23.93 -29.71
N GLY A 150 -14.14 23.60 -30.37
CA GLY A 150 -13.12 24.58 -30.77
C GLY A 150 -13.17 25.11 -32.20
N GLY A 151 -14.27 24.94 -32.94
CA GLY A 151 -14.41 25.41 -34.32
C GLY A 151 -15.49 26.50 -34.45
N ASP A 152 -15.04 27.70 -34.81
CA ASP A 152 -15.77 28.90 -35.27
C ASP A 152 -17.30 28.77 -35.53
N GLU A 153 -18.08 29.73 -35.02
CA GLU A 153 -18.81 30.73 -35.84
C GLU A 153 -19.81 31.57 -34.99
N ASP A 154 -19.67 32.90 -35.11
CA ASP A 154 -20.65 33.97 -34.89
C ASP A 154 -21.58 33.96 -33.66
N LEU A 155 -21.20 34.73 -32.62
CA LEU A 155 -22.12 35.16 -31.55
C LEU A 155 -22.77 36.51 -31.91
N PRO A 156 -24.11 36.59 -32.05
CA PRO A 156 -24.79 37.86 -32.21
C PRO A 156 -24.83 38.65 -30.89
N ASP A 157 -24.60 39.94 -31.06
CA ASP A 157 -24.73 41.06 -30.12
C ASP A 157 -26.04 40.99 -29.31
N LEU A 158 -25.96 40.91 -27.98
CA LEU A 158 -27.11 41.07 -27.09
C LEU A 158 -26.77 42.03 -25.95
N ASP A 159 -27.01 43.28 -26.28
CA ASP A 159 -27.29 44.45 -25.45
C ASP A 159 -28.15 44.14 -24.21
N GLY A 160 -27.77 44.73 -23.06
CA GLY A 160 -28.76 45.28 -22.12
C GLY A 160 -28.89 44.69 -20.71
N ALA A 161 -28.67 45.59 -19.73
CA ALA A 161 -29.13 45.63 -18.32
C ALA A 161 -28.29 44.84 -17.29
N ASP A 162 -27.49 45.46 -16.41
CA ASP A 162 -27.74 46.37 -15.25
C ASP A 162 -28.45 45.74 -14.03
N ASP A 163 -27.97 46.17 -12.86
CA ASP A 163 -28.35 45.93 -11.45
C ASP A 163 -28.06 44.53 -10.86
N ASP A 164 -27.06 44.38 -9.98
CA ASP A 164 -27.00 44.86 -8.57
C ASP A 164 -28.11 44.26 -7.70
N ASP A 165 -27.77 43.29 -6.85
CA ASP A 165 -28.07 43.40 -5.41
C ASP A 165 -27.52 42.20 -4.62
N SER A 166 -26.75 42.55 -3.61
CA SER A 166 -26.29 41.73 -2.49
C SER A 166 -27.44 41.17 -1.64
N ALA A 167 -27.32 39.93 -1.15
CA ALA A 167 -27.85 39.54 0.16
C ALA A 167 -27.24 38.22 0.67
N ASP A 168 -26.44 38.37 1.71
CA ASP A 168 -26.07 37.40 2.73
C ASP A 168 -27.30 37.10 3.62
N SER A 169 -27.75 35.83 3.69
CA SER A 169 -28.73 35.29 4.66
C SER A 169 -29.04 33.84 4.28
N ASP A 170 -29.20 32.83 5.13
CA ASP A 170 -29.04 32.63 6.57
C ASP A 170 -29.09 31.11 6.80
N ASP A 171 -28.49 30.73 7.91
CA ASP A 171 -28.42 29.44 8.58
C ASP A 171 -29.78 28.75 8.78
N GLU A 172 -30.07 27.66 8.04
CA GLU A 172 -31.18 26.76 8.37
C GLU A 172 -30.72 25.59 9.26
N LYS A 173 -30.58 25.95 10.55
CA LYS A 173 -30.83 25.19 11.78
C LYS A 173 -31.26 23.71 11.63
N MET A 174 -30.39 22.81 12.06
CA MET A 174 -30.70 21.39 12.29
C MET A 174 -31.79 21.20 13.37
N PRO A 175 -32.75 20.27 13.18
CA PRO A 175 -33.77 19.96 14.18
C PRO A 175 -33.20 19.15 15.35
N ASP A 176 -33.57 19.53 16.57
CA ASP A 176 -33.29 18.78 17.80
C ASP A 176 -34.09 17.47 17.82
N LEU A 177 -33.43 16.36 18.16
CA LEU A 177 -34.06 15.05 18.36
C LEU A 177 -34.48 14.92 19.83
N GLU A 178 -35.77 14.72 20.05
CA GLU A 178 -36.37 14.31 21.35
C GLU A 178 -35.96 12.89 21.76
#